data_AF-A0A6F9B830-F1
#
_entry.id   AF-A0A6F9B830-F1
#
_cell.length_a   1.000
_cell.length_b   1.000
_cell.length_c   1.000
_cell.angle_alpha   90.00
_cell.angle_beta   90.00
_cell.angle_gamma   90.00
#
_symmetry.space_group_name_H-M   'P 1'
#
loop_
_entity.id
_entity.type
_entity.pdbx_description
1 polymer ?
#
loop_
_entity_poly.entity_id
_entity_poly.type
_entity_poly.pdbx_seq_one_letter_code
_entity_poly.pdbx_strand_id
1 'polypeptide(L)' 'FKSSSSKSVCVVGLMAIMSDDPEHPDVFLLTDSEHGNTYKYQAGNKMNALLWFKHLSAACQSNRQQVPANLMSFE' A
#
# COMPACT_ATOMS: atom_id res chain seq x y z
N PHE A 1 -24.26 -12.25 7.99
CA PHE A 1 -22.93 -11.74 7.60
C PHE A 1 -22.49 -12.48 6.33
N LYS A 2 -21.83 -11.84 5.36
CA LYS A 2 -21.36 -12.54 4.15
C LYS A 2 -20.22 -13.52 4.53
N SER A 3 -20.26 -14.74 4.00
CA SER A 3 -19.27 -15.79 4.27
C SER A 3 -18.02 -15.69 3.40
N SER A 4 -18.09 -14.98 2.28
CA SER A 4 -17.00 -14.82 1.31
C SER A 4 -16.63 -13.35 1.11
N SER A 5 -15.37 -13.11 0.70
CA SER A 5 -14.91 -11.79 0.31
C SER A 5 -15.66 -11.32 -0.94
N SER A 6 -16.09 -10.06 -0.94
CA SER A 6 -16.77 -9.47 -2.11
C SER A 6 -15.80 -8.74 -3.06
N LYS A 7 -14.54 -8.54 -2.65
CA LYS A 7 -13.49 -7.87 -3.43
C LYS A 7 -12.14 -8.52 -3.12
N SER A 8 -11.30 -8.63 -4.13
CA SER A 8 -9.89 -9.02 -4.04
C SER A 8 -9.10 -8.09 -4.96
N VAL A 9 -8.02 -7.49 -4.44
CA VAL A 9 -7.22 -6.50 -5.15
C VAL A 9 -5.74 -6.77 -4.87
N CYS A 10 -4.92 -6.75 -5.92
CA CYS A 10 -3.47 -6.79 -5.77
C CYS A 10 -2.98 -5.41 -5.32
N VAL A 11 -2.14 -5.37 -4.28
CA VAL A 11 -1.58 -4.11 -3.76
C VAL A 11 -0.15 -3.85 -4.26
N VAL A 12 0.46 -4.78 -4.98
CA VAL A 12 1.80 -4.62 -5.55
C VAL A 12 1.80 -3.44 -6.53
N GLY A 13 2.79 -2.55 -6.41
CA GLY A 13 2.90 -1.35 -7.25
C GLY A 13 2.08 -0.16 -6.77
N LEU A 14 1.14 -0.34 -5.83
CA LEU A 14 0.38 0.77 -5.25
C LEU A 14 1.23 1.59 -4.27
N MET A 15 0.73 2.74 -3.84
CA MET A 15 1.39 3.58 -2.82
C MET A 15 0.48 3.76 -1.62
N ALA A 16 0.96 3.34 -0.45
CA ALA A 16 0.34 3.70 0.83
C ALA A 16 0.89 5.05 1.32
N ILE A 17 0.02 5.94 1.80
CA ILE A 17 0.38 7.30 2.22
C ILE A 17 -0.34 7.62 3.53
N MET A 18 0.36 8.16 4.53
CA MET A 18 -0.29 8.68 5.74
C MET A 18 -0.98 10.01 5.43
N SER A 19 -2.17 10.23 5.97
CA SER A 19 -2.81 11.55 5.86
C SER A 19 -2.09 12.56 6.76
N ASP A 20 -1.82 13.74 6.22
CA ASP A 20 -1.25 14.88 6.98
C ASP A 20 -2.33 15.69 7.73
N ASP A 21 -3.59 15.25 7.67
CA ASP A 21 -4.73 15.91 8.31
C ASP A 21 -4.71 15.70 9.83
N PRO A 22 -4.49 16.76 10.65
CA PRO A 22 -4.47 16.62 12.09
C PRO A 22 -5.86 16.33 12.70
N GLU A 23 -6.95 16.64 11.99
CA GLU A 23 -8.32 16.34 12.44
C GLU A 23 -8.67 14.85 12.25
N HIS A 24 -7.95 14.19 11.33
CA HIS A 24 -8.16 12.79 10.98
C HIS A 24 -6.85 11.97 11.05
N PRO A 25 -6.23 11.86 12.23
CA PRO A 25 -4.92 11.21 12.40
C PRO A 25 -4.97 9.68 12.23
N ASP A 26 -6.16 9.10 12.12
CA ASP A 26 -6.41 7.68 11.90
C ASP A 26 -6.64 7.34 10.42
N VAL A 27 -6.38 8.29 9.52
CA VAL A 27 -6.60 8.13 8.08
C VAL A 27 -5.29 7.88 7.34
N PHE A 28 -5.36 6.94 6.39
CA PHE A 28 -4.31 6.72 5.38
C PHE A 28 -4.94 6.54 4.00
N LEU A 29 -4.13 6.72 2.95
CA LEU A 29 -4.51 6.59 1.55
C LEU A 29 -3.82 5.37 0.92
N LEU A 30 -4.48 4.77 -0.06
CA LEU A 30 -3.90 3.80 -0.97
C LEU A 30 -4.15 4.28 -2.41
N THR A 31 -3.07 4.57 -3.12
CA THR A 31 -3.11 5.15 -4.47
C THR A 31 -2.61 4.17 -5.50
N ASP A 32 -3.40 4.02 -6.56
CA ASP A 32 -3.06 3.37 -7.82
C ASP A 32 -2.74 4.46 -8.84
N SER A 33 -1.46 4.71 -9.06
CA SER A 33 -0.99 5.73 -9.99
C SER A 33 -1.21 5.36 -11.45
N GLU A 34 -1.30 4.06 -11.78
CA GLU A 34 -1.53 3.61 -13.15
C GLU A 34 -2.97 3.91 -13.60
N HIS A 35 -3.93 3.67 -12.71
CA HIS A 35 -5.35 3.87 -13.01
C HIS A 35 -5.91 5.21 -12.47
N GLY A 36 -5.09 5.98 -11.75
CA GLY A 36 -5.49 7.26 -11.16
C GLY A 36 -6.48 7.14 -10.00
N ASN A 37 -6.58 5.98 -9.36
CA ASN A 37 -7.50 5.75 -8.25
C ASN A 37 -6.82 6.02 -6.91
N THR A 38 -7.51 6.74 -6.00
CA THR A 38 -7.07 6.89 -4.61
C THR A 38 -8.20 6.52 -3.67
N TYR A 39 -7.89 5.66 -2.71
CA TYR A 39 -8.83 5.20 -1.69
C TYR A 39 -8.41 5.73 -0.33
N LYS A 40 -9.36 6.24 0.44
CA LYS A 40 -9.16 6.73 1.80
C LYS A 40 -9.69 5.71 2.80
N TYR A 41 -8.86 5.34 3.77
CA TYR A 41 -9.20 4.37 4.81
C TYR A 41 -9.07 5.01 6.19
N GLN A 42 -10.07 4.78 7.03
CA GLN A 42 -10.07 5.19 8.43
C GLN A 42 -9.85 3.97 9.32
N ALA A 43 -8.79 3.99 10.13
CA ALA A 43 -8.34 2.87 10.93
C ALA A 43 -8.82 2.90 12.40
N GLY A 44 -9.63 3.90 12.76
CA GLY A 44 -10.23 4.10 14.09
C GLY A 44 -9.29 4.72 15.12
N ASN A 45 -7.97 4.58 14.95
CA ASN A 45 -6.97 5.33 15.70
C ASN A 45 -5.65 5.48 14.92
N LYS A 46 -4.81 6.43 15.36
CA LYS A 46 -3.52 6.74 14.72
C LYS A 46 -2.54 5.56 14.70
N MET A 47 -2.49 4.76 15.76
CA MET A 47 -1.57 3.62 15.84
C MET A 47 -1.92 2.55 14.80
N ASN A 48 -3.21 2.27 14.61
CA ASN A 48 -3.70 1.36 13.59
C ASN A 48 -3.41 1.90 12.19
N ALA A 49 -3.61 3.20 11.93
CA ALA A 49 -3.28 3.81 10.65
C ALA A 49 -1.79 3.64 10.32
N LEU A 50 -0.91 3.85 11.30
CA LEU A 50 0.53 3.64 11.16
C LEU A 50 0.90 2.17 10.89
N LEU A 51 0.25 1.22 11.57
CA LEU A 51 0.44 -0.21 11.32
C LEU A 51 0.01 -0.59 9.91
N TRP A 52 -1.16 -0.13 9.46
CA TRP A 52 -1.64 -0.33 8.09
C TRP A 52 -0.68 0.25 7.07
N PHE A 53 -0.28 1.51 7.25
CA PHE A 53 0.69 2.16 6.39
C PHE A 53 2.00 1.36 6.30
N LYS A 54 2.56 0.91 7.43
CA LYS A 54 3.80 0.13 7.47
C LYS A 54 3.68 -1.18 6.69
N HIS A 55 2.62 -1.95 6.93
CA HIS A 55 2.43 -3.25 6.29
C HIS A 55 2.09 -3.12 4.81
N LEU A 56 1.23 -2.17 4.43
CA LEU A 56 0.90 -1.93 3.03
C LEU A 56 2.09 -1.39 2.25
N SER A 57 2.88 -0.47 2.82
CA SER A 57 4.10 0.03 2.17
C SER A 57 5.07 -1.10 1.82
N ALA A 58 5.22 -2.08 2.71
CA ALA A 58 6.03 -3.27 2.45
C ALA A 58 5.39 -4.19 1.39
N ALA A 59 4.08 -4.46 1.50
CA ALA A 59 3.36 -5.31 0.56
C ALA A 59 3.33 -4.73 -0.87
N CYS A 60 3.19 -3.41 -0.99
CA CYS A 60 3.25 -2.70 -2.27
C CYS A 60 4.58 -2.88 -3.00
N GLN A 61 5.66 -3.08 -2.25
CA GLN A 61 7.02 -3.28 -2.79
C GLN A 61 7.38 -4.76 -2.93
N SER A 62 6.60 -5.65 -2.32
CA SER A 62 6.82 -7.09 -2.43
C SER A 62 6.66 -7.50 -3.89
N ASN A 63 7.63 -8.27 -4.41
CA ASN A 63 7.72 -8.71 -5.80
C ASN A 63 8.43 -7.78 -6.81
N ARG A 64 9.17 -6.74 -6.37
CA ARG A 64 10.35 -6.36 -7.18
C ARG A 64 11.29 -7.56 -7.15
N GLN A 65 11.29 -8.36 -8.23
CA GLN A 65 12.32 -9.37 -8.45
C GLN A 65 13.65 -8.70 -8.10
N GLN A 66 14.34 -9.18 -7.06
CA GLN A 66 15.71 -8.78 -6.85
C GLN A 66 16.44 -9.21 -8.11
N VAL A 67 16.74 -8.25 -8.97
CA VAL A 67 17.59 -8.49 -10.12
C VAL A 67 18.87 -9.09 -9.52
N PRO A 68 19.28 -10.32 -9.88
CA PRO A 68 20.49 -10.90 -9.33
C PRO A 68 21.62 -9.91 -9.53
N ALA A 69 22.38 -9.63 -8.47
CA ALA A 69 23.44 -8.61 -8.44
C ALA A 69 24.60 -8.86 -9.43
N ASN A 70 24.50 -9.88 -10.28
CA ASN A 70 25.52 -10.31 -11.23
C ASN A 70 24.92 -10.38 -12.64
N LEU A 71 24.62 -9.22 -13.23
CA LEU A 71 24.55 -9.06 -14.68
C LEU A 71 25.89 -8.43 -15.11
N MET A 72 26.86 -9.29 -15.42
CA MET A 72 28.03 -8.86 -16.16
C MET A 72 27.53 -8.46 -17.55
N SER A 73 27.57 -7.17 -17.88
CA SER A 73 27.27 -6.68 -19.21
C SER A 73 28.40 -7.11 -20.13
N PHE A 74 28.10 -7.82 -21.21
CA PHE A 74 29.08 -8.04 -22.28
C PHE A 74 29.08 -6.79 -23.16
N GLU A 75 30.26 -6.19 -23.36
CA GLU A 75 30.53 -5.21 -24.43
C GLU A 75 30.49 -5.87 -25.80
#